data_AF-A0A1F0TQ12-F1
#
_entry.id   AF-A0A1F0TQ12-F1
#
_cell.length_a   1.000
_cell.length_b   1.000
_cell.length_c   1.000
_cell.angle_alpha   90.00
_cell.angle_beta   90.00
_cell.angle_gamma   90.00
#
_symmetry.space_group_name_H-M   'P 1'
#
loop_
_entity.id
_entity.type
_entity.pdbx_description
1 polymer ?
#
loop_
_entity_poly.entity_id
_entity_poly.type
_entity_poly.pdbx_seq_one_letter_code
_entity_poly.pdbx_strand_id
1 'polypeptide(L)'
;MYRYFGGNAAAVGSYLSNGPIGKFIDRRGLALRPEWNNTMEGIAEIQVPKGSIMIKGTAKSQGGQWIGGRTQYFTVDKLNRVK
;
A
#
# COMPACT_ATOMS: atom_id res chain seq x y z
N MET A 1 6.97 6.96 3.17
CA MET A 1 5.73 6.14 3.09
C MET A 1 6.08 4.78 2.51
N TYR A 2 5.18 3.79 2.55
CA TYR A 2 5.54 2.44 2.12
C TYR A 2 4.54 1.84 1.13
N ARG A 3 5.01 0.94 0.26
CA ARG A 3 4.16 0.21 -0.69
C ARG A 3 4.64 -1.23 -0.83
N TYR A 4 3.72 -2.18 -0.64
CA TYR A 4 3.97 -3.57 -0.99
C TYR A 4 3.89 -3.75 -2.51
N PHE A 5 4.87 -4.46 -3.07
CA PHE A 5 4.99 -4.70 -4.51
C PHE A 5 5.33 -6.16 -4.82
N GLY A 6 5.21 -6.53 -6.10
CA GLY A 6 5.39 -7.91 -6.59
C GLY A 6 4.20 -8.34 -7.45
N GLY A 7 4.42 -9.32 -8.34
CA GLY A 7 3.47 -9.65 -9.40
C GLY A 7 3.23 -8.45 -10.31
N ASN A 8 1.97 -8.03 -10.46
CA ASN A 8 1.60 -6.86 -11.28
C ASN A 8 1.73 -5.52 -10.52
N ALA A 9 1.96 -5.56 -9.20
CA ALA A 9 2.08 -4.34 -8.41
C ALA A 9 3.51 -3.77 -8.53
N ALA A 10 3.63 -2.63 -9.21
CA ALA A 10 4.88 -1.88 -9.28
C ALA A 10 5.30 -1.34 -7.89
N ALA A 11 6.61 -1.23 -7.69
CA ALA A 11 7.23 -0.70 -6.48
C ALA A 11 6.79 0.74 -6.17
N VAL A 12 6.51 1.53 -7.21
CA VAL A 12 5.98 2.90 -7.09
C VAL A 12 4.55 2.91 -7.62
N GLY A 13 3.65 3.61 -6.91
CA GLY A 13 2.26 3.80 -7.34
C GLY A 13 1.44 4.57 -6.33
N SER A 14 0.21 4.93 -6.70
CA SER A 14 -0.61 5.90 -6.00
C SER A 14 -1.08 5.51 -4.59
N TYR A 15 -1.22 4.20 -4.31
CA TYR A 15 -1.64 3.71 -3.01
C TYR A 15 -0.45 3.34 -2.12
N LEU A 16 -0.40 3.93 -0.92
CA LEU A 16 0.66 3.77 0.07
C LEU A 16 0.09 3.38 1.44
N SER A 17 0.95 2.93 2.34
CA SER A 17 0.65 2.63 3.75
C SER A 17 1.60 3.36 4.71
N ASN A 18 1.25 3.35 6.00
CA ASN A 18 2.10 3.87 7.08
C ASN A 18 3.22 2.91 7.51
N GLY A 19 3.50 1.87 6.72
CA GLY A 19 4.62 0.94 6.95
C GLY A 19 4.21 -0.48 7.34
N PRO A 20 5.17 -1.41 7.23
CA PRO A 20 4.92 -2.80 7.54
C PRO A 20 4.77 -3.05 9.03
N ILE A 21 3.76 -3.84 9.38
CA ILE A 21 3.68 -4.54 10.67
C ILE A 21 4.05 -6.01 10.46
N GLY A 22 3.69 -6.56 9.29
CA GLY A 22 4.02 -7.92 8.88
C GLY A 22 3.13 -8.35 7.72
N LYS A 23 3.69 -9.07 6.75
CA LYS A 23 3.02 -9.39 5.47
C LYS A 23 1.61 -9.97 5.63
N PHE A 24 1.41 -10.91 6.57
CA PHE A 24 0.09 -11.51 6.83
C PHE A 24 -0.92 -10.50 7.39
N ILE A 25 -0.54 -9.76 8.43
CA ILE A 25 -1.40 -8.74 9.06
C ILE A 25 -1.72 -7.62 8.07
N ASP A 26 -0.73 -7.20 7.30
CA ASP A 26 -0.85 -6.09 6.37
C ASP A 26 -1.68 -6.44 5.16
N ARG A 27 -1.56 -7.65 4.61
CA ARG A 27 -2.41 -8.08 3.50
C ARG A 27 -3.89 -8.04 3.89
N ARG A 28 -4.21 -8.58 5.08
CA ARG A 28 -5.57 -8.60 5.62
C ARG A 28 -6.09 -7.21 5.95
N GLY A 29 -5.26 -6.41 6.62
CA GLY A 29 -5.63 -5.10 7.12
C GLY A 29 -5.64 -3.98 6.06
N LEU A 30 -4.81 -4.09 5.02
CA LEU A 30 -4.90 -3.24 3.82
C LEU A 30 -5.90 -3.79 2.79
N ALA A 31 -6.54 -4.92 3.11
CA ALA A 31 -7.51 -5.64 2.29
C ALA A 31 -7.01 -5.91 0.85
N LEU A 32 -5.74 -6.32 0.72
CA LEU A 32 -5.10 -6.61 -0.56
C LEU A 32 -5.43 -8.04 -1.00
N ARG A 33 -6.39 -8.16 -1.92
CA ARG A 33 -6.82 -9.46 -2.45
C ARG A 33 -5.73 -10.12 -3.31
N PRO A 34 -5.42 -11.41 -3.11
CA PRO A 34 -4.46 -12.15 -3.94
C PRO A 34 -4.82 -12.13 -5.42
N GLU A 35 -6.11 -12.13 -5.75
CA GLU A 35 -6.61 -12.08 -7.13
C GLU A 35 -6.19 -10.81 -7.90
N TRP A 36 -5.76 -9.75 -7.21
CA TRP A 36 -5.19 -8.54 -7.84
C TRP A 36 -3.73 -8.71 -8.27
N ASN A 37 -3.15 -9.90 -8.06
CA ASN A 37 -1.77 -10.25 -8.38
C ASN A 37 -0.74 -9.31 -7.74
N ASN A 38 -1.00 -8.83 -6.52
CA ASN A 38 0.03 -8.23 -5.66
C ASN A 38 0.60 -9.33 -4.75
N THR A 39 1.73 -9.90 -5.15
CA THR A 39 2.37 -11.02 -4.43
C THR A 39 3.07 -10.58 -3.14
N MET A 40 3.23 -9.27 -2.94
CA MET A 40 3.89 -8.65 -1.79
C MET A 40 5.29 -9.25 -1.53
N GLU A 41 6.07 -9.45 -2.59
CA GLU A 41 7.45 -9.96 -2.55
C GLU A 41 8.42 -8.96 -1.91
N GLY A 42 8.11 -7.66 -2.02
CA GLY A 42 8.93 -6.61 -1.45
C GLY A 42 8.11 -5.44 -0.90
N ILE A 43 8.82 -4.55 -0.21
CA ILE A 43 8.30 -3.30 0.33
C ILE A 43 9.20 -2.18 -0.17
N ALA A 44 8.61 -1.23 -0.87
CA ALA A 44 9.31 -0.02 -1.29
C ALA A 44 9.11 1.07 -0.25
N GLU A 45 10.20 1.74 0.11
CA GLU A 45 10.12 3.02 0.81
C GLU A 45 9.96 4.13 -0.23
N ILE A 46 8.92 4.95 -0.07
CA ILE A 46 8.50 5.99 -1.00
C ILE A 46 8.74 7.36 -0.39
N GLN A 47 9.54 8.16 -1.10
CA GLN A 47 9.70 9.58 -0.82
C GLN A 47 8.53 10.33 -1.45
N VAL A 48 7.73 10.94 -0.59
CA VAL A 48 6.64 11.82 -0.98
C VAL A 48 7.21 13.24 -1.05
N PRO A 49 7.16 13.91 -2.20
CA PRO A 49 7.62 15.29 -2.33
C PRO A 49 6.94 16.23 -1.33
N LYS A 50 7.67 17.25 -0.86
CA LYS A 50 7.08 18.28 -0.01
C LYS A 50 6.00 19.02 -0.80
N GLY A 51 4.84 19.22 -0.18
CA GLY A 51 3.69 19.87 -0.81
C GLY A 51 2.75 18.93 -1.55
N SER A 52 3.07 17.62 -1.62
CA SER A 52 2.17 16.63 -2.21
C SER A 52 0.85 16.51 -1.47
N ILE A 53 -0.24 16.39 -2.23
CA ILE A 53 -1.56 16.14 -1.67
C ILE A 53 -1.71 14.65 -1.41
N MET A 54 -1.88 14.29 -0.14
CA MET A 54 -2.10 12.92 0.31
C MET A 54 -3.49 12.78 0.89
N ILE A 55 -4.33 11.96 0.26
CA ILE A 55 -5.64 11.59 0.81
C ILE A 55 -5.41 10.43 1.78
N LYS A 56 -5.61 10.68 3.08
CA LYS A 56 -5.52 9.66 4.14
C LYS A 56 -6.90 9.05 4.37
N GLY A 57 -6.95 7.73 4.47
CA GLY A 57 -8.17 7.01 4.82
C GLY A 57 -7.89 5.66 5.48
N THR A 58 -8.97 4.93 5.76
CA THR A 58 -8.91 3.57 6.30
C THR A 58 -9.32 2.59 5.20
N ALA A 59 -8.51 1.54 5.00
CA ALA A 59 -8.80 0.48 4.05
C ALA A 59 -10.17 -0.16 4.37
N LYS A 60 -11.08 -0.15 3.41
CA LYS A 60 -12.38 -0.81 3.57
C LYS A 60 -12.24 -2.33 3.41
N SER A 61 -12.94 -3.08 4.26
CA SER A 61 -13.04 -4.54 4.14
C SER A 61 -13.44 -4.95 2.73
N GLN A 62 -12.79 -5.99 2.22
CA GLN A 62 -13.13 -6.69 0.97
C GLN A 62 -13.77 -8.06 1.25
N GLY A 63 -14.19 -8.32 2.49
CA GLY A 63 -14.83 -9.56 2.91
C GLY A 63 -13.85 -10.68 3.31
N GLY A 64 -14.37 -11.67 4.04
CA GLY A 64 -13.60 -12.82 4.51
C GLY A 64 -12.37 -12.42 5.33
N GLN A 65 -11.20 -12.94 4.93
CA GLN A 65 -9.94 -12.65 5.61
C GLN A 65 -9.38 -11.23 5.32
N TRP A 66 -9.91 -10.53 4.31
CA TRP A 66 -9.49 -9.18 3.89
C TRP A 66 -10.26 -8.10 4.66
N ILE A 67 -10.04 -8.08 5.96
CA ILE A 67 -10.85 -7.34 6.94
C ILE A 67 -10.76 -5.80 6.81
N GLY A 68 -9.71 -5.26 6.18
CA GLY A 68 -9.47 -3.82 6.15
C GLY A 68 -9.05 -3.26 7.51
N GLY A 69 -9.23 -1.95 7.71
CA GLY A 69 -8.97 -1.28 8.98
C GLY A 69 -7.58 -0.63 9.11
N ARG A 70 -6.63 -0.91 8.20
CA ARG A 70 -5.34 -0.20 8.20
C ARG A 70 -5.41 1.15 7.48
N THR A 71 -4.59 2.09 7.95
CA THR A 71 -4.41 3.38 7.29
C THR A 71 -3.82 3.20 5.89
N GLN A 72 -4.45 3.83 4.92
CA GLN A 72 -3.99 3.96 3.55
C GLN A 72 -3.85 5.43 3.17
N TYR A 73 -2.99 5.66 2.19
CA TYR A 73 -2.82 6.97 1.58
C TYR A 73 -2.93 6.84 0.07
N PHE A 74 -3.53 7.85 -0.56
CA PHE A 74 -3.63 7.95 -2.01
C PHE A 74 -3.07 9.30 -2.48
N THR A 75 -2.36 9.29 -3.60
CA THR A 75 -1.93 10.51 -4.30
C THR A 75 -1.82 10.27 -5.80
N VAL A 76 -2.03 11.33 -6.58
CA VAL A 76 -1.82 11.35 -8.04
C VAL A 76 -0.46 11.93 -8.42
N ASP A 77 0.31 12.42 -7.44
CA ASP A 77 1.62 13.01 -7.68
C ASP A 77 2.64 11.97 -8.12
N LYS A 78 3.68 12.44 -8.82
CA LYS A 78 4.83 11.61 -9.17
C LYS A 78 5.64 11.28 -7.91
N LEU A 79 5.85 9.99 -7.68
CA LEU A 79 6.54 9.46 -6.51
C LEU A 79 7.88 8.85 -6.89
N ASN A 80 8.82 8.88 -5.94
CA ASN A 80 10.13 8.26 -6.10
C ASN A 80 10.35 7.20 -5.03
N ARG A 81 10.95 6.07 -5.43
CA ARG A 81 11.43 5.03 -4.51
C ARG A 81 12.78 5.44 -3.93
N VAL A 82 12.97 5.23 -2.63
CA VAL A 82 14.24 5.53 -1.92
C VAL A 82 15.14 4.30 -1.88
N LYS A 83 14.56 3.13 -1.58
CA LYS A 83 15.23 1.84 -1.44
C LYS A 83 14.31 0.72 -1.89
#